data_AF-A0AAU2WES8-F1
#
_entry.id   AF-A0AAU2WES8-F1
#
_cell.length_a   1.000
_cell.length_b   1.000
_cell.length_c   1.000
_cell.angle_alpha   90.00
_cell.angle_beta   90.00
_cell.angle_gamma   90.00
#
_symmetry.space_group_name_H-M   'P 1'
#
loop_
_entity.id
_entity.type
_entity.pdbx_description
1 polymer ?
#
loop_
_entity_poly.entity_id
_entity_poly.type
_entity_poly.pdbx_seq_one_letter_code
_entity_poly.pdbx_strand_id
1 'polypeptide(L)'
;MTTRTGARPYAALNPALIRSSLAVAERRAEALTMYFYAHLFKHNPGVRAMFPERMEEQRDRLFAALTTAILNLEDTDALVGHLHTLGFDHRKFGARTEHYPAVGRSLIAALKFFSGSAWTPKTEAAWRAAYELISKIMIAGAESVPESEPAWWDAEVLRHERRAEDIAVLTVRPDRPYPFVPGQYATLTAPEAPQVWRPYSIANAPRADGTLDFHIRRVDGGLLSSALVDAVAPGGSVRLGPPLGTTTLPKAPEGELLFVAGGTGWAQIKALIEEFAVRRGSATATLLIGARTEDDVYDLGVLELLGDAHPWLRVVGALPARDSPPHDADATLLRELTRYATAQSLRHAPAEWPHVYVSGPPVMVETVETQLAMLHRLPPDRVHHDPLVHHDTGDRPETAAEWFLMKRQVPWIRPRP
;
A
#
# COMPACT_ATOMS: atom_id res chain seq x y z
N MET A 1 -6.03 -27.68 18.68
CA MET A 1 -6.50 -28.89 17.99
C MET A 1 -7.97 -28.68 17.67
N THR A 2 -8.25 -28.03 16.55
CA THR A 2 -9.60 -27.65 16.11
C THR A 2 -9.90 -28.42 14.82
N THR A 3 -11.06 -29.03 14.79
CA THR A 3 -11.54 -30.01 13.82
C THR A 3 -11.61 -29.45 12.40
N ARG A 4 -10.72 -29.94 11.54
CA ARG A 4 -10.65 -29.62 10.11
C ARG A 4 -11.55 -30.59 9.32
N THR A 5 -12.86 -30.42 9.42
CA THR A 5 -13.85 -31.20 8.66
C THR A 5 -14.93 -30.28 8.10
N GLY A 6 -14.63 -29.71 6.94
CA GLY A 6 -15.57 -29.11 6.00
C GLY A 6 -15.00 -29.31 4.60
N ALA A 7 -15.82 -29.73 3.63
CA ALA A 7 -15.39 -29.86 2.24
C ALA A 7 -14.70 -28.55 1.81
N ARG A 8 -13.48 -28.64 1.26
CA ARG A 8 -12.73 -27.44 0.88
C ARG A 8 -13.54 -26.65 -0.15
N PRO A 9 -13.83 -25.35 0.04
CA PRO A 9 -14.64 -24.53 -0.87
C PRO A 9 -14.16 -24.56 -2.34
N TYR A 10 -12.91 -24.95 -2.55
CA TYR A 10 -12.16 -24.93 -3.79
C TYR A 10 -12.18 -26.26 -4.55
N ALA A 11 -12.68 -27.35 -3.93
CA ALA A 11 -12.66 -28.69 -4.53
C ALA A 11 -13.53 -28.80 -5.80
N ALA A 12 -14.47 -27.87 -5.99
CA ALA A 12 -15.34 -27.79 -7.16
C ALA A 12 -14.77 -26.90 -8.29
N LEU A 13 -13.66 -26.19 -8.06
CA LEU A 13 -13.05 -25.34 -9.08
C LEU A 13 -12.28 -26.17 -10.11
N ASN A 14 -12.17 -25.63 -11.32
CA ASN A 14 -11.30 -26.15 -12.36
C ASN A 14 -10.24 -25.10 -12.74
N PRO A 15 -9.16 -24.95 -11.95
CA PRO A 15 -8.14 -23.92 -12.17
C PRO A 15 -7.50 -24.02 -13.56
N ALA A 16 -7.26 -25.23 -14.06
CA ALA A 16 -6.70 -25.44 -15.39
C ALA A 16 -7.60 -24.88 -16.50
N LEU A 17 -8.92 -25.11 -16.42
CA LEU A 17 -9.88 -24.58 -17.39
C LEU A 17 -10.02 -23.05 -17.29
N ILE A 18 -10.01 -22.51 -16.08
CA ILE A 18 -10.06 -21.05 -15.85
C ILE A 18 -8.80 -20.39 -16.43
N ARG A 19 -7.60 -20.89 -16.11
CA ARG A 19 -6.33 -20.35 -16.62
C ARG A 19 -6.23 -20.44 -18.15
N SER A 20 -6.55 -21.60 -18.72
CA SER A 20 -6.49 -21.79 -20.18
C SER A 20 -7.51 -20.91 -20.94
N SER A 21 -8.72 -20.73 -20.42
CA SER A 21 -9.71 -19.84 -21.04
C SER A 21 -9.41 -18.36 -20.81
N LEU A 22 -8.83 -17.99 -19.67
CA LEU A 22 -8.32 -16.64 -19.43
C LEU A 22 -7.24 -16.27 -20.45
N ALA A 23 -6.27 -17.17 -20.69
CA ALA A 23 -5.19 -16.97 -21.66
C ALA A 23 -5.67 -16.73 -23.11
N VAL A 24 -6.85 -17.24 -23.47
CA VAL A 24 -7.48 -16.94 -24.78
C VAL A 24 -7.97 -15.50 -24.81
N ALA A 25 -8.66 -15.06 -23.76
CA ALA A 25 -9.28 -13.75 -23.68
C ALA A 25 -8.26 -12.62 -23.43
N GLU A 26 -7.18 -12.91 -22.71
CA GLU A 26 -6.10 -11.97 -22.36
C GLU A 26 -5.32 -11.43 -23.55
N ARG A 27 -5.32 -12.13 -24.69
CA ARG A 27 -4.74 -11.59 -25.94
C ARG A 27 -5.33 -10.24 -26.36
N ARG A 28 -6.48 -9.88 -25.78
CA ARG A 28 -7.19 -8.61 -25.98
C ARG A 28 -7.58 -7.98 -24.63
N ALA A 29 -6.73 -8.08 -23.62
CA ALA A 29 -7.01 -7.66 -22.24
C ALA A 29 -7.57 -6.22 -22.12
N GLU A 30 -7.01 -5.26 -22.86
CA GLU A 30 -7.52 -3.89 -22.88
C GLU A 30 -8.98 -3.82 -23.36
N ALA A 31 -9.26 -4.39 -24.54
CA ALA A 31 -10.59 -4.38 -25.14
C ALA A 31 -11.59 -5.16 -24.27
N LEU A 32 -11.14 -6.25 -23.65
CA LEU A 32 -11.92 -7.04 -22.70
C LEU A 32 -12.30 -6.21 -21.48
N THR A 33 -11.35 -5.47 -20.92
CA THR A 33 -11.59 -4.57 -19.78
C THR A 33 -12.56 -3.46 -20.14
N MET A 34 -12.39 -2.83 -21.31
CA MET A 34 -13.31 -1.81 -21.79
C MET A 34 -14.72 -2.35 -21.98
N TYR A 35 -14.86 -3.54 -22.58
CA TYR A 35 -16.14 -4.20 -22.73
C TYR A 35 -16.78 -4.52 -21.38
N PHE A 36 -16.00 -5.02 -20.41
CA PHE A 36 -16.48 -5.29 -19.06
C PHE A 36 -17.14 -4.05 -18.43
N TYR A 37 -16.46 -2.90 -18.44
CA TYR A 37 -17.02 -1.67 -17.86
C TYR A 37 -18.19 -1.12 -18.66
N ALA A 38 -18.12 -1.16 -19.99
CA ALA A 38 -19.23 -0.74 -20.85
C ALA A 38 -20.48 -1.59 -20.57
N HIS A 39 -20.33 -2.90 -20.46
CA HIS A 39 -21.40 -3.82 -20.10
C HIS A 39 -21.91 -3.56 -18.68
N LEU A 40 -21.02 -3.40 -17.70
CA LEU A 40 -21.37 -3.14 -16.31
C LEU A 40 -22.23 -1.89 -16.17
N PHE A 41 -21.78 -0.75 -16.72
CA PHE A 41 -22.46 0.53 -16.58
C PHE A 41 -23.73 0.63 -17.43
N LYS A 42 -23.77 -0.02 -18.60
CA LYS A 42 -24.97 -0.10 -19.42
C LYS A 42 -26.09 -0.86 -18.71
N HIS A 43 -25.76 -1.98 -18.05
CA HIS A 43 -26.77 -2.85 -17.43
C HIS A 43 -27.03 -2.54 -15.96
N ASN A 44 -26.19 -1.73 -15.32
CA ASN A 44 -26.30 -1.38 -13.90
C ASN A 44 -25.87 0.09 -13.69
N PRO A 45 -26.62 1.08 -14.23
CA PRO A 45 -26.18 2.48 -14.25
C PRO A 45 -25.90 3.07 -12.85
N GLY A 46 -26.62 2.62 -11.83
CA GLY A 46 -26.40 3.05 -10.43
C GLY A 46 -25.01 2.70 -9.87
N VAL A 47 -24.31 1.74 -10.46
CA VAL A 47 -22.97 1.32 -10.03
C VAL A 47 -21.89 2.31 -10.51
N ARG A 48 -22.15 3.15 -11.52
CA ARG A 48 -21.14 4.07 -12.10
C ARG A 48 -20.56 5.05 -11.08
N ALA A 49 -21.36 5.51 -10.13
CA ALA A 49 -20.95 6.47 -9.10
C ALA A 49 -19.92 5.91 -8.10
N MET A 50 -19.75 4.59 -8.06
CA MET A 50 -18.77 3.91 -7.21
C MET A 50 -17.36 3.88 -7.82
N PHE A 51 -17.20 4.40 -9.04
CA PHE A 51 -15.94 4.39 -9.78
C PHE A 51 -15.47 5.82 -10.07
N PRO A 52 -14.15 6.06 -10.17
CA PRO A 52 -13.63 7.37 -10.52
C PRO A 52 -14.09 7.83 -11.91
N GLU A 53 -14.01 9.14 -12.18
CA GLU A 53 -14.30 9.69 -13.51
C GLU A 53 -13.27 9.19 -14.54
N ARG A 54 -11.98 9.32 -14.21
CA ARG A 54 -10.87 8.78 -15.00
C ARG A 54 -10.71 7.29 -14.72
N MET A 55 -11.07 6.49 -15.70
CA MET A 55 -11.10 5.02 -15.60
C MET A 55 -9.81 4.34 -16.05
N GLU A 56 -8.84 5.04 -16.63
CA GLU A 56 -7.59 4.47 -17.17
C GLU A 56 -6.86 3.63 -16.12
N GLU A 57 -6.44 4.25 -15.01
CA GLU A 57 -5.78 3.54 -13.92
C GLU A 57 -6.67 2.45 -13.31
N GLN A 58 -7.99 2.67 -13.24
CA GLN A 58 -8.91 1.71 -12.63
C GLN A 58 -9.06 0.43 -13.45
N ARG A 59 -8.97 0.54 -14.79
CA ARG A 59 -9.07 -0.59 -15.72
C ARG A 59 -7.95 -1.60 -15.48
N ASP A 60 -6.73 -1.12 -15.34
CA ASP A 60 -5.55 -1.98 -15.15
C ASP A 60 -5.59 -2.72 -13.80
N ARG A 61 -6.14 -2.08 -12.76
CA ARG A 61 -6.19 -2.62 -11.39
C ARG A 61 -7.13 -3.79 -11.23
N LEU A 62 -8.34 -3.71 -11.80
CA LEU A 62 -9.33 -4.78 -11.68
C LEU A 62 -8.82 -6.07 -12.33
N PHE A 63 -8.27 -5.96 -13.54
CA PHE A 63 -7.78 -7.12 -14.27
C PHE A 63 -6.55 -7.72 -13.62
N ALA A 64 -5.59 -6.90 -13.16
CA ALA A 64 -4.46 -7.39 -12.40
C ALA A 64 -4.91 -8.15 -11.14
N ALA A 65 -5.84 -7.59 -10.36
CA ALA A 65 -6.36 -8.24 -9.15
C ALA A 65 -7.06 -9.58 -9.45
N LEU A 66 -7.90 -9.60 -10.48
CA LEU A 66 -8.61 -10.80 -10.90
C LEU A 66 -7.64 -11.88 -11.41
N THR A 67 -6.68 -11.51 -12.27
CA THR A 67 -5.65 -12.42 -12.76
C THR A 67 -4.79 -12.95 -11.61
N THR A 68 -4.37 -12.11 -10.67
CA THR A 68 -3.63 -12.57 -9.46
C THR A 68 -4.46 -13.56 -8.64
N ALA A 69 -5.74 -13.27 -8.37
CA ALA A 69 -6.60 -14.20 -7.64
C ALA A 69 -6.75 -15.54 -8.37
N ILE A 70 -6.87 -15.51 -9.70
CA ILE A 70 -7.01 -16.70 -10.55
C ILE A 70 -5.73 -17.53 -10.62
N LEU A 71 -4.58 -16.88 -10.74
CA LEU A 71 -3.28 -17.55 -10.78
C LEU A 71 -2.99 -18.23 -9.44
N ASN A 72 -3.48 -17.68 -8.32
CA ASN A 72 -3.27 -18.21 -6.98
C ASN A 72 -4.44 -19.06 -6.43
N LEU A 73 -5.37 -19.54 -7.28
CA LEU A 73 -6.51 -20.37 -6.84
C LEU A 73 -6.13 -21.65 -6.09
N GLU A 74 -4.89 -22.10 -6.22
CA GLU A 74 -4.36 -23.29 -5.55
C GLU A 74 -3.72 -22.97 -4.18
N ASP A 75 -3.29 -21.71 -3.96
CA ASP A 75 -2.74 -21.22 -2.68
C ASP A 75 -3.85 -20.67 -1.79
N THR A 76 -4.60 -21.61 -1.20
CA THR A 76 -5.94 -21.36 -0.70
C THR A 76 -5.99 -20.44 0.52
N ASP A 77 -5.13 -20.64 1.52
CA ASP A 77 -5.23 -19.91 2.79
C ASP A 77 -4.77 -18.45 2.62
N ALA A 78 -3.68 -18.22 1.89
CA ALA A 78 -3.20 -16.88 1.56
C ALA A 78 -4.21 -16.12 0.68
N LEU A 79 -4.80 -16.79 -0.32
CA LEU A 79 -5.84 -16.21 -1.16
C LEU A 79 -7.10 -15.85 -0.36
N VAL A 80 -7.55 -16.70 0.57
CA VAL A 80 -8.70 -16.40 1.44
C VAL A 80 -8.42 -15.14 2.26
N GLY A 81 -7.28 -15.09 2.96
CA GLY A 81 -6.93 -13.94 3.79
C GLY A 81 -6.85 -12.65 2.97
N HIS A 82 -6.32 -12.74 1.76
CA HIS A 82 -6.26 -11.62 0.83
C HIS A 82 -7.64 -11.13 0.39
N LEU A 83 -8.48 -12.02 -0.13
CA LEU A 83 -9.82 -11.68 -0.61
C LEU A 83 -10.71 -11.15 0.52
N HIS A 84 -10.54 -11.69 1.72
CA HIS A 84 -11.23 -11.19 2.91
C HIS A 84 -10.82 -9.73 3.22
N THR A 85 -9.52 -9.43 3.18
CA THR A 85 -9.00 -8.06 3.38
C THR A 85 -9.48 -7.12 2.27
N LEU A 86 -9.52 -7.60 1.02
CA LEU A 86 -10.01 -6.82 -0.12
C LEU A 86 -11.51 -6.50 0.03
N GLY A 87 -12.30 -7.46 0.51
CA GLY A 87 -13.71 -7.28 0.83
C GLY A 87 -13.94 -6.23 1.92
N PHE A 88 -13.15 -6.30 2.99
CA PHE A 88 -13.14 -5.29 4.06
C PHE A 88 -12.84 -3.89 3.51
N ASP A 89 -11.79 -3.74 2.70
CA ASP A 89 -11.42 -2.44 2.12
C ASP A 89 -12.46 -1.93 1.11
N HIS A 90 -13.16 -2.83 0.41
CA HIS A 90 -14.15 -2.47 -0.60
C HIS A 90 -15.37 -1.70 -0.06
N ARG A 91 -15.61 -1.77 1.26
CA ARG A 91 -16.68 -1.01 1.94
C ARG A 91 -16.56 0.50 1.63
N LYS A 92 -15.35 1.04 1.52
CA LYS A 92 -15.13 2.48 1.30
C LYS A 92 -15.56 3.00 -0.07
N PHE A 93 -15.74 2.10 -1.04
CA PHE A 93 -16.31 2.41 -2.36
C PHE A 93 -17.85 2.26 -2.39
N GLY A 94 -18.47 1.94 -1.25
CA GLY A 94 -19.90 1.67 -1.15
C GLY A 94 -20.29 0.30 -1.71
N ALA A 95 -19.35 -0.65 -1.79
CA ALA A 95 -19.66 -2.01 -2.23
C ALA A 95 -20.61 -2.71 -1.24
N ARG A 96 -21.70 -3.27 -1.77
CA ARG A 96 -22.72 -4.01 -1.03
C ARG A 96 -22.93 -5.38 -1.68
N THR A 97 -23.46 -6.33 -0.93
CA THR A 97 -23.75 -7.70 -1.41
C THR A 97 -24.54 -7.70 -2.73
N GLU A 98 -25.50 -6.78 -2.89
CA GLU A 98 -26.31 -6.61 -4.11
C GLU A 98 -25.52 -6.18 -5.36
N HIS A 99 -24.33 -5.61 -5.20
CA HIS A 99 -23.51 -5.14 -6.33
C HIS A 99 -22.69 -6.28 -6.98
N TYR A 100 -22.33 -7.33 -6.23
CA TYR A 100 -21.49 -8.42 -6.75
C TYR A 100 -22.11 -9.15 -7.95
N PRO A 101 -23.41 -9.52 -7.97
CA PRO A 101 -24.00 -10.16 -9.14
C PRO A 101 -23.86 -9.36 -10.45
N ALA A 102 -23.86 -8.03 -10.39
CA ALA A 102 -23.66 -7.17 -11.56
C ALA A 102 -22.25 -7.29 -12.15
N VAL A 103 -21.25 -7.32 -11.27
CA VAL A 103 -19.84 -7.52 -11.64
C VAL A 103 -19.64 -8.90 -12.24
N GLY A 104 -20.14 -9.96 -11.59
CA GLY A 104 -20.01 -11.34 -12.08
C GLY A 104 -20.62 -11.53 -13.46
N ARG A 105 -21.85 -11.04 -13.69
CA ARG A 105 -22.51 -11.11 -15.01
C ARG A 105 -21.70 -10.38 -16.09
N SER A 106 -21.15 -9.22 -15.78
CA SER A 106 -20.40 -8.41 -16.75
C SER A 106 -19.04 -9.01 -17.06
N LEU A 107 -18.37 -9.62 -16.07
CA LEU A 107 -17.12 -10.35 -16.28
C LEU A 107 -17.32 -11.56 -17.19
N ILE A 108 -18.34 -12.38 -16.91
CA ILE A 108 -18.68 -13.55 -17.73
C ILE A 108 -19.05 -13.12 -19.16
N ALA A 109 -19.82 -12.03 -19.31
CA ALA A 109 -20.16 -11.50 -20.63
C ALA A 109 -18.91 -11.07 -21.43
N ALA A 110 -17.95 -10.41 -20.78
CA ALA A 110 -16.69 -10.02 -21.40
C ALA A 110 -15.87 -11.25 -21.81
N LEU A 111 -15.64 -12.19 -20.90
CA LEU A 111 -14.88 -13.42 -21.17
C LEU A 111 -15.50 -14.24 -22.31
N LYS A 112 -16.83 -14.36 -22.35
CA LYS A 112 -17.57 -15.03 -23.42
C LYS A 112 -17.39 -14.35 -24.76
N PHE A 113 -17.51 -13.02 -24.81
CA PHE A 113 -17.34 -12.25 -26.04
C PHE A 113 -15.93 -12.42 -26.62
N PHE A 114 -14.90 -12.34 -25.77
CA PHE A 114 -13.49 -12.40 -26.20
C PHE A 114 -12.96 -13.82 -26.41
N SER A 115 -13.58 -14.83 -25.80
CA SER A 115 -13.23 -16.25 -26.05
C SER A 115 -13.85 -16.82 -27.32
N GLY A 116 -14.90 -16.20 -27.87
CA GLY A 116 -15.56 -16.65 -29.10
C GLY A 116 -15.98 -18.12 -29.04
N SER A 117 -15.64 -18.90 -30.07
CA SER A 117 -15.98 -20.34 -30.14
C SER A 117 -15.27 -21.22 -29.10
N ALA A 118 -14.23 -20.71 -28.42
CA ALA A 118 -13.58 -21.41 -27.32
C ALA A 118 -14.40 -21.36 -26.01
N TRP A 119 -15.43 -20.51 -25.95
CA TRP A 119 -16.33 -20.43 -24.79
C TRP A 119 -17.35 -21.57 -24.80
N THR A 120 -17.21 -22.50 -23.86
CA THR A 120 -18.12 -23.65 -23.73
C THR A 120 -19.01 -23.52 -22.47
N PRO A 121 -20.12 -24.27 -22.38
CA PRO A 121 -20.91 -24.33 -21.15
C PRO A 121 -20.10 -24.76 -19.92
N LYS A 122 -19.10 -25.63 -20.11
CA LYS A 122 -18.18 -26.06 -19.04
C LYS A 122 -17.27 -24.91 -18.59
N THR A 123 -16.75 -24.12 -19.53
CA THR A 123 -15.96 -22.93 -19.25
C THR A 123 -16.78 -21.91 -18.46
N GLU A 124 -18.02 -21.66 -18.89
CA GLU A 124 -18.92 -20.75 -18.19
C GLU A 124 -19.23 -21.18 -16.76
N ALA A 125 -19.53 -22.48 -16.55
CA ALA A 125 -19.78 -23.02 -15.22
C ALA A 125 -18.55 -22.88 -14.30
N ALA A 126 -17.33 -23.12 -14.81
CA ALA A 126 -16.11 -22.97 -14.04
C ALA A 126 -15.86 -21.52 -13.60
N TRP A 127 -16.07 -20.55 -14.50
CA TRP A 127 -15.95 -19.13 -14.19
C TRP A 127 -17.01 -18.63 -13.21
N ARG A 128 -18.25 -19.12 -13.33
CA ARG A 128 -19.32 -18.83 -12.36
C ARG A 128 -18.94 -19.29 -10.97
N ALA A 129 -18.46 -20.54 -10.83
CA ALA A 129 -18.03 -21.09 -9.56
C ALA A 129 -16.86 -20.31 -8.95
N ALA A 130 -15.87 -19.92 -9.76
CA ALA A 130 -14.73 -19.13 -9.30
C ALA A 130 -15.15 -17.74 -8.81
N TYR A 131 -15.98 -17.04 -9.59
CA TYR A 131 -16.49 -15.73 -9.21
C TYR A 131 -17.35 -15.80 -7.95
N GLU A 132 -18.23 -16.79 -7.84
CA GLU A 132 -19.08 -17.01 -6.66
C GLU A 132 -18.23 -17.20 -5.40
N LEU A 133 -17.18 -18.02 -5.47
CA LEU A 133 -16.27 -18.23 -4.35
C LEU A 133 -15.56 -16.93 -3.96
N ILE A 134 -14.97 -16.23 -4.93
CA ILE A 134 -14.28 -14.95 -4.69
C ILE A 134 -15.23 -13.94 -4.04
N SER A 135 -16.40 -13.73 -4.63
CA SER A 135 -17.40 -12.79 -4.11
C SER A 135 -17.87 -13.15 -2.71
N LYS A 136 -18.10 -14.44 -2.42
CA LYS A 136 -18.50 -14.90 -1.09
C LYS A 136 -17.46 -14.59 -0.02
N ILE A 137 -16.17 -14.80 -0.31
CA ILE A 137 -15.09 -14.49 0.63
C ILE A 137 -14.98 -12.99 0.86
N MET A 138 -15.08 -12.19 -0.20
CA MET A 138 -15.05 -10.73 -0.09
C MET A 138 -16.25 -10.18 0.69
N ILE A 139 -17.45 -10.71 0.45
CA ILE A 139 -18.66 -10.36 1.22
C ILE A 139 -18.45 -10.71 2.70
N ALA A 140 -17.96 -11.92 3.00
CA ALA A 140 -17.67 -12.30 4.38
C ALA A 140 -16.65 -11.36 5.05
N GLY A 141 -15.64 -10.91 4.32
CA GLY A 141 -14.68 -9.92 4.84
C GLY A 141 -15.28 -8.52 5.08
N ALA A 142 -16.25 -8.12 4.27
CA ALA A 142 -16.99 -6.88 4.50
C ALA A 142 -17.93 -6.99 5.72
N GLU A 143 -18.49 -8.17 5.96
CA GLU A 143 -19.42 -8.47 7.05
C GLU A 143 -18.73 -8.88 8.37
N SER A 144 -17.42 -9.15 8.35
CA SER A 144 -16.67 -9.62 9.54
C SER A 144 -16.44 -8.54 10.60
N VAL A 145 -16.66 -7.27 10.24
CA VAL A 145 -16.41 -6.14 11.12
C VAL A 145 -17.71 -5.62 11.74
N PRO A 146 -17.66 -5.11 12.99
CA PRO A 146 -18.85 -4.58 13.64
C PRO A 146 -19.53 -3.51 12.79
N GLU A 147 -20.86 -3.46 12.80
CA GLU A 147 -21.63 -2.44 12.09
C GLU A 147 -21.28 -1.00 12.56
N SER A 148 -20.77 -0.87 13.79
CA SER A 148 -20.28 0.39 14.35
C SER A 148 -18.96 0.87 13.75
N GLU A 149 -18.16 -0.01 13.14
CA GLU A 149 -16.92 0.38 12.47
C GLU A 149 -17.26 0.95 11.10
N PRO A 150 -17.02 2.25 10.83
CA PRO A 150 -17.43 2.84 9.57
C PRO A 150 -16.55 2.34 8.41
N ALA A 151 -17.02 2.51 7.18
CA ALA A 151 -16.24 2.22 5.99
C ALA A 151 -15.12 3.25 5.74
N TRP A 152 -15.27 4.44 6.30
CA TRP A 152 -14.30 5.53 6.32
C TRP A 152 -14.59 6.49 7.48
N TRP A 153 -13.62 7.34 7.80
CA TRP A 153 -13.75 8.47 8.71
C TRP A 153 -13.75 9.74 7.89
N ASP A 154 -14.75 10.61 8.07
CA ASP A 154 -14.67 11.98 7.58
C ASP A 154 -13.74 12.76 8.53
N ALA A 155 -12.85 13.58 7.99
CA ALA A 155 -11.90 14.36 8.77
C ALA A 155 -11.80 15.80 8.28
N GLU A 156 -11.83 16.74 9.22
CA GLU A 156 -11.62 18.15 8.96
C GLU A 156 -10.13 18.44 8.77
N VAL A 157 -9.77 19.21 7.75
CA VAL A 157 -8.41 19.74 7.59
C VAL A 157 -8.24 20.94 8.50
N LEU A 158 -7.40 20.81 9.53
CA LEU A 158 -7.13 21.90 10.47
C LEU A 158 -5.96 22.77 10.02
N ARG A 159 -4.93 22.15 9.45
CA ARG A 159 -3.73 22.82 8.96
C ARG A 159 -3.29 22.22 7.64
N HIS A 160 -2.74 23.08 6.81
CA HIS A 160 -2.16 22.75 5.52
C HIS A 160 -0.87 23.56 5.39
N GLU A 161 0.26 22.88 5.44
CA GLU A 161 1.58 23.51 5.48
C GLU A 161 2.39 23.08 4.27
N ARG A 162 2.67 24.02 3.36
CA ARG A 162 3.64 23.81 2.27
C ARG A 162 5.05 23.70 2.85
N ARG A 163 5.64 22.50 2.78
CA ARG A 163 7.00 22.23 3.25
C ARG A 163 8.03 22.27 2.11
N ALA A 164 7.59 22.02 0.88
CA ALA A 164 8.36 22.24 -0.34
C ALA A 164 7.41 22.62 -1.49
N GLU A 165 7.94 22.85 -2.69
CA GLU A 165 7.14 23.14 -3.90
C GLU A 165 6.15 22.00 -4.20
N ASP A 166 6.57 20.75 -4.00
CA ASP A 166 5.78 19.54 -4.28
C ASP A 166 5.33 18.81 -3.01
N ILE A 167 5.55 19.35 -1.81
CA ILE A 167 5.19 18.69 -0.53
C ILE A 167 4.32 19.57 0.36
N ALA A 168 3.24 18.97 0.86
CA ALA A 168 2.45 19.53 1.94
C ALA A 168 2.29 18.56 3.11
N VAL A 169 2.18 19.13 4.32
CA VAL A 169 1.75 18.43 5.52
C VAL A 169 0.33 18.86 5.84
N LEU A 170 -0.59 17.89 5.86
CA LEU A 170 -1.96 18.09 6.31
C LEU A 170 -2.08 17.62 7.75
N THR A 171 -2.57 18.48 8.65
CA THR A 171 -3.07 18.03 9.96
C THR A 171 -4.58 17.96 9.87
N VAL A 172 -5.13 16.77 10.11
CA VAL A 172 -6.58 16.52 10.04
C VAL A 172 -7.11 16.01 11.37
N ARG A 173 -8.39 16.27 11.65
CA ARG A 173 -9.10 15.70 12.79
C ARG A 173 -10.27 14.84 12.30
N PRO A 174 -10.19 13.52 12.48
CA PRO A 174 -11.32 12.62 12.24
C PRO A 174 -12.53 12.97 13.11
N ASP A 175 -13.74 12.75 12.58
CA ASP A 175 -15.03 12.98 13.24
C ASP A 175 -15.27 12.10 14.48
N ARG A 176 -14.51 11.01 14.60
CA ARG A 176 -14.52 10.04 15.69
C ARG A 176 -13.13 9.42 15.87
N PRO A 177 -12.84 8.74 17.00
CA PRO A 177 -11.54 8.12 17.22
C PRO A 177 -11.07 7.24 16.05
N TYR A 178 -9.84 7.48 15.59
CA TYR A 178 -9.22 6.73 14.50
C TYR A 178 -8.27 5.67 15.08
N PRO A 179 -8.55 4.36 14.91
CA PRO A 179 -7.91 3.29 15.70
C PRO A 179 -6.60 2.81 15.08
N PHE A 180 -5.60 3.70 14.94
CA PHE A 180 -4.31 3.35 14.34
C PHE A 180 -3.22 3.05 15.36
N VAL A 181 -2.20 2.32 14.92
CA VAL A 181 -0.94 2.12 15.63
C VAL A 181 0.18 2.86 14.88
N PRO A 182 1.11 3.55 15.56
CA PRO A 182 2.21 4.25 14.88
C PRO A 182 3.03 3.37 13.96
N GLY A 183 3.32 3.92 12.79
CA GLY A 183 3.88 3.19 11.65
C GLY A 183 2.82 2.70 10.66
N GLN A 184 1.54 2.69 11.00
CA GLN A 184 0.47 2.41 10.03
C GLN A 184 0.19 3.58 9.08
N TYR A 185 -0.50 3.28 7.99
CA TYR A 185 -0.97 4.23 7.00
C TYR A 185 -2.49 4.17 6.84
N ALA A 186 -3.07 5.23 6.31
CA ALA A 186 -4.47 5.29 5.92
C ALA A 186 -4.57 5.49 4.41
N THR A 187 -5.66 5.05 3.78
CA THR A 187 -5.98 5.55 2.43
C THR A 187 -6.76 6.86 2.55
N LEU A 188 -6.38 7.89 1.80
CA LEU A 188 -7.09 9.17 1.76
C LEU A 188 -7.85 9.31 0.44
N THR A 189 -8.95 10.05 0.48
CA THR A 189 -9.59 10.65 -0.69
C THR A 189 -10.08 12.06 -0.33
N ALA A 190 -10.28 12.90 -1.35
CA ALA A 190 -10.72 14.29 -1.19
C ALA A 190 -11.89 14.57 -2.15
N PRO A 191 -12.77 15.55 -1.86
CA PRO A 191 -13.90 15.92 -2.72
C PRO A 191 -13.50 16.24 -4.16
N GLU A 192 -12.30 16.78 -4.39
CA GLU A 192 -11.76 17.13 -5.70
C GLU A 192 -11.33 15.91 -6.52
N ALA A 193 -11.12 14.76 -5.88
CA ALA A 193 -10.73 13.50 -6.52
C ALA A 193 -11.57 12.33 -5.95
N PRO A 194 -12.90 12.35 -6.11
CA PRO A 194 -13.78 11.38 -5.49
C PRO A 194 -13.52 9.98 -6.04
N GLN A 195 -13.65 8.96 -5.19
CA GLN A 195 -13.36 7.55 -5.50
C GLN A 195 -11.90 7.25 -5.86
N VAL A 196 -11.01 8.24 -5.83
CA VAL A 196 -9.57 8.04 -5.93
C VAL A 196 -9.02 7.97 -4.52
N TRP A 197 -8.62 6.76 -4.11
CA TRP A 197 -8.05 6.50 -2.79
C TRP A 197 -6.55 6.18 -2.92
N ARG A 198 -5.68 6.83 -2.14
CA ARG A 198 -4.24 6.53 -2.11
C ARG A 198 -3.71 6.39 -0.69
N PRO A 199 -2.77 5.48 -0.43
CA PRO A 199 -2.19 5.30 0.89
C PRO A 199 -1.25 6.47 1.24
N TYR A 200 -1.34 6.94 2.47
CA TYR A 200 -0.42 7.90 3.09
C TYR A 200 -0.15 7.49 4.54
N SER A 201 1.12 7.43 4.91
CA SER A 201 1.53 7.12 6.29
C SER A 201 1.05 8.19 7.26
N ILE A 202 0.58 7.74 8.42
CA ILE A 202 0.22 8.63 9.51
C ILE A 202 1.53 9.07 10.17
N ALA A 203 1.78 10.37 10.25
CA ALA A 203 3.09 10.93 10.52
C ALA A 203 3.37 11.28 11.99
N ASN A 204 2.50 10.85 12.89
CA ASN A 204 2.60 11.11 14.33
C ASN A 204 2.12 9.93 15.16
N ALA A 205 2.59 9.84 16.41
CA ALA A 205 2.01 8.98 17.43
C ALA A 205 0.64 9.54 17.90
N PRO A 206 -0.24 8.74 18.53
CA PRO A 206 -1.54 9.20 19.00
C PRO A 206 -1.42 10.44 19.88
N ARG A 207 -2.16 11.49 19.53
CA ARG A 207 -2.22 12.75 20.29
C ARG A 207 -3.54 12.84 21.05
N ALA A 208 -3.52 13.55 22.19
CA ALA A 208 -4.70 13.76 23.01
C ALA A 208 -5.84 14.50 22.28
N ASP A 209 -5.51 15.33 21.28
CA ASP A 209 -6.46 16.08 20.47
C ASP A 209 -7.02 15.29 19.27
N GLY A 210 -6.61 14.04 19.11
CA GLY A 210 -7.03 13.13 18.04
C GLY A 210 -6.53 13.52 16.64
N THR A 211 -5.58 14.45 16.53
CA THR A 211 -5.11 14.90 15.21
C THR A 211 -4.13 13.91 14.58
N LEU A 212 -4.18 13.86 13.25
CA LEU A 212 -3.32 13.04 12.40
C LEU A 212 -2.62 13.92 11.37
N ASP A 213 -1.32 13.72 11.20
CA ASP A 213 -0.51 14.40 10.19
C ASP A 213 -0.26 13.47 9.00
N PHE A 214 -0.36 14.01 7.78
CA PHE A 214 -0.05 13.30 6.54
C PHE A 214 0.91 14.13 5.69
N HIS A 215 2.08 13.56 5.38
CA HIS A 215 3.05 14.21 4.49
C HIS A 215 2.82 13.72 3.07
N ILE A 216 2.42 14.62 2.19
CA ILE A 216 1.98 14.30 0.84
C ILE A 216 2.91 14.97 -0.15
N ARG A 217 3.53 14.15 -1.00
CA ARG A 217 4.24 14.62 -2.20
C ARG A 217 3.30 14.59 -3.40
N ARG A 218 3.28 15.67 -4.18
CA ARG A 218 2.59 15.76 -5.45
C ARG A 218 3.20 14.78 -6.45
N VAL A 219 2.35 14.10 -7.21
CA VAL A 219 2.78 13.22 -8.30
C VAL A 219 2.28 13.86 -9.58
N ASP A 220 3.15 14.03 -10.56
CA ASP A 220 2.79 14.64 -11.84
C ASP A 220 1.64 13.88 -12.52
N GLY A 221 0.60 14.62 -12.93
CA GLY A 221 -0.62 14.05 -13.50
C GLY A 221 -1.53 13.30 -12.49
N GLY A 222 -1.12 13.18 -11.23
CA GLY A 222 -1.87 12.51 -10.17
C GLY A 222 -3.05 13.35 -9.67
N LEU A 223 -4.26 12.78 -9.73
CA LEU A 223 -5.49 13.49 -9.35
C LEU A 223 -5.53 13.84 -7.86
N LEU A 224 -5.35 12.85 -6.99
CA LEU A 224 -5.50 13.04 -5.56
C LEU A 224 -4.31 13.78 -4.94
N SER A 225 -3.08 13.44 -5.31
CA SER A 225 -1.90 14.09 -4.75
C SER A 225 -1.84 15.58 -5.12
N SER A 226 -2.21 15.94 -6.36
CA SER A 226 -2.34 17.34 -6.75
C SER A 226 -3.48 18.04 -6.03
N ALA A 227 -4.63 17.37 -5.80
CA ALA A 227 -5.70 17.95 -5.00
C ALA A 227 -5.29 18.22 -3.54
N LEU A 228 -4.70 17.22 -2.87
CA LEU A 228 -4.28 17.32 -1.48
C LEU A 228 -3.18 18.37 -1.28
N VAL A 229 -2.25 18.46 -2.23
CA VAL A 229 -1.20 19.49 -2.21
C VAL A 229 -1.84 20.82 -2.61
N ASP A 230 -2.37 21.00 -3.82
CA ASP A 230 -2.69 22.32 -4.40
C ASP A 230 -4.06 22.90 -4.12
N ALA A 231 -5.08 22.09 -3.81
CA ALA A 231 -6.46 22.56 -3.73
C ALA A 231 -7.05 22.53 -2.31
N VAL A 232 -6.75 21.49 -1.53
CA VAL A 232 -7.28 21.34 -0.18
C VAL A 232 -6.77 22.47 0.71
N ALA A 233 -7.67 23.01 1.55
CA ALA A 233 -7.38 24.11 2.47
C ALA A 233 -7.93 23.82 3.87
N PRO A 234 -7.44 24.53 4.91
CA PRO A 234 -8.04 24.47 6.24
C PRO A 234 -9.55 24.77 6.23
N GLY A 235 -10.31 24.03 7.04
CA GLY A 235 -11.79 24.02 7.02
C GLY A 235 -12.40 23.11 5.95
N GLY A 236 -11.58 22.59 5.02
CA GLY A 236 -11.98 21.54 4.09
C GLY A 236 -12.10 20.17 4.77
N SER A 237 -12.45 19.16 3.98
CA SER A 237 -12.61 17.78 4.46
C SER A 237 -11.88 16.78 3.60
N VAL A 238 -11.31 15.75 4.22
CA VAL A 238 -10.83 14.53 3.56
C VAL A 238 -11.51 13.31 4.19
N ARG A 239 -11.44 12.17 3.50
CA ARG A 239 -11.88 10.88 4.07
C ARG A 239 -10.72 9.93 4.22
N LEU A 240 -10.69 9.24 5.34
CA LEU A 240 -9.69 8.24 5.69
C LEU A 240 -10.35 6.86 5.65
N GLY A 241 -9.79 5.93 4.88
CA GLY A 241 -10.15 4.53 4.98
C GLY A 241 -9.64 3.92 6.29
N PRO A 242 -9.94 2.64 6.55
CA PRO A 242 -9.41 1.92 7.70
C PRO A 242 -7.86 1.96 7.76
N PRO A 243 -7.27 1.88 8.97
CA PRO A 243 -5.83 1.84 9.12
C PRO A 243 -5.27 0.53 8.54
N LEU A 244 -4.16 0.64 7.83
CA LEU A 244 -3.47 -0.42 7.13
C LEU A 244 -1.97 -0.40 7.47
N GLY A 245 -1.26 -1.45 7.08
CA GLY A 245 0.17 -1.59 7.34
C GLY A 245 0.47 -2.34 8.63
N THR A 246 1.68 -2.91 8.66
CA THR A 246 2.15 -3.82 9.72
C THR A 246 3.49 -3.40 10.30
N THR A 247 4.15 -2.40 9.72
CA THR A 247 5.42 -1.86 10.20
C THR A 247 5.20 -1.06 11.48
N THR A 248 5.15 -1.76 12.61
CA THR A 248 4.97 -1.17 13.95
C THR A 248 6.10 -1.60 14.88
N LEU A 249 6.35 -0.83 15.95
CA LEU A 249 7.36 -1.18 16.95
C LEU A 249 6.98 -2.43 17.76
N PRO A 250 7.96 -3.19 18.29
CA PRO A 250 7.70 -4.19 19.31
C PRO A 250 7.07 -3.55 20.56
N LYS A 251 6.35 -4.35 21.35
CA LYS A 251 5.71 -3.88 22.59
C LYS A 251 6.70 -3.29 23.59
N ALA A 252 7.88 -3.91 23.69
CA ALA A 252 8.99 -3.45 24.52
C ALA A 252 10.25 -3.42 23.62
N PRO A 253 10.65 -2.25 23.12
CA PRO A 253 11.90 -2.11 22.39
C PRO A 253 13.10 -2.37 23.28
N GLU A 254 14.09 -3.09 22.76
CA GLU A 254 15.34 -3.42 23.44
C GLU A 254 16.53 -3.16 22.53
N GLY A 255 17.69 -2.83 23.11
CA GLY A 255 18.92 -2.56 22.35
C GLY A 255 18.86 -1.27 21.54
N GLU A 256 19.48 -1.29 20.36
CA GLU A 256 19.42 -0.20 19.39
C GLU A 256 18.39 -0.53 18.29
N LEU A 257 17.68 0.48 17.77
CA LEU A 257 16.90 0.37 16.54
C LEU A 257 17.52 1.21 15.42
N LEU A 258 17.39 0.75 14.17
CA LEU A 258 17.74 1.53 12.99
C LEU A 258 16.48 1.97 12.27
N PHE A 259 16.35 3.28 12.05
CA PHE A 259 15.34 3.86 11.20
C PHE A 259 16.00 4.40 9.93
N VAL A 260 15.44 4.09 8.76
CA VAL A 260 15.92 4.56 7.46
C VAL A 260 14.76 5.22 6.72
N ALA A 261 14.89 6.51 6.44
CA ALA A 261 13.86 7.30 5.77
C ALA A 261 14.38 7.91 4.46
N GLY A 262 13.56 7.91 3.42
CA GLY A 262 13.79 8.66 2.20
C GLY A 262 12.53 9.39 1.74
N GLY A 263 12.68 10.67 1.37
CA GLY A 263 11.54 11.50 0.94
C GLY A 263 10.39 11.52 1.94
N THR A 264 9.16 11.30 1.49
CA THR A 264 7.97 11.25 2.38
C THR A 264 7.89 9.99 3.23
N GLY A 265 8.78 9.00 3.05
CA GLY A 265 8.94 7.89 4.00
C GLY A 265 9.32 8.37 5.41
N TRP A 266 9.83 9.60 5.52
CA TRP A 266 9.98 10.30 6.79
C TRP A 266 8.70 10.31 7.63
N ALA A 267 7.51 10.42 7.04
CA ALA A 267 6.25 10.42 7.79
C ALA A 267 6.09 9.17 8.67
N GLN A 268 6.24 7.98 8.08
CA GLN A 268 6.11 6.71 8.80
C GLN A 268 7.14 6.59 9.92
N ILE A 269 8.39 6.94 9.60
CA ILE A 269 9.51 6.87 10.54
C ILE A 269 9.34 7.87 11.68
N LYS A 270 8.85 9.07 11.40
CA LYS A 270 8.53 10.09 12.42
C LYS A 270 7.51 9.58 13.42
N ALA A 271 6.43 8.94 12.97
CA ALA A 271 5.45 8.33 13.87
C ALA A 271 6.06 7.23 14.75
N LEU A 272 6.91 6.38 14.17
CA LEU A 272 7.62 5.35 14.92
C LEU A 272 8.58 5.95 15.95
N ILE A 273 9.31 7.01 15.62
CA ILE A 273 10.23 7.69 16.55
C ILE A 273 9.47 8.37 17.69
N GLU A 274 8.34 9.03 17.40
CA GLU A 274 7.48 9.63 18.43
C GLU A 274 6.96 8.55 19.41
N GLU A 275 6.53 7.39 18.91
CA GLU A 275 6.11 6.27 19.77
C GLU A 275 7.28 5.65 20.54
N PHE A 276 8.44 5.52 19.89
CA PHE A 276 9.66 4.99 20.50
C PHE A 276 10.11 5.88 21.66
N ALA A 277 10.03 7.20 21.54
CA ALA A 277 10.38 8.14 22.61
C ALA A 277 9.61 7.85 23.91
N VAL A 278 8.36 7.38 23.80
CA VAL A 278 7.50 6.99 24.94
C VAL A 278 7.83 5.59 25.45
N ARG A 279 8.07 4.61 24.56
CA ARG A 279 8.19 3.18 24.93
C ARG A 279 9.61 2.66 25.15
N ARG A 280 10.65 3.37 24.71
CA ARG A 280 12.02 2.85 24.56
C ARG A 280 12.66 2.26 25.82
N GLY A 281 12.26 2.68 27.02
CA GLY A 281 12.99 2.34 28.24
C GLY A 281 14.45 2.80 28.17
N SER A 282 15.40 1.86 28.12
CA SER A 282 16.84 2.12 27.92
C SER A 282 17.31 2.00 26.47
N ALA A 283 16.43 1.62 25.55
CA ALA A 283 16.78 1.46 24.14
C ALA A 283 17.17 2.82 23.50
N THR A 284 18.01 2.73 22.48
CA THR A 284 18.50 3.86 21.67
C THR A 284 18.11 3.67 20.21
N ALA A 285 18.29 4.71 19.39
CA ALA A 285 18.01 4.61 17.97
C ALA A 285 19.01 5.41 17.12
N THR A 286 19.27 4.91 15.92
CA THR A 286 19.90 5.68 14.84
C THR A 286 18.85 5.93 13.75
N LEU A 287 18.76 7.17 13.28
CA LEU A 287 17.97 7.59 12.13
C LEU A 287 18.91 7.94 10.97
N LEU A 288 18.80 7.24 9.84
CA LEU A 288 19.44 7.58 8.58
C LEU A 288 18.41 8.23 7.65
N ILE A 289 18.72 9.44 7.16
CA ILE A 289 17.87 10.16 6.21
C ILE A 289 18.58 10.28 4.88
N GLY A 290 18.06 9.59 3.87
CA GLY A 290 18.50 9.75 2.48
C GLY A 290 17.72 10.86 1.79
N ALA A 291 18.43 11.82 1.21
CA ALA A 291 17.84 12.82 0.33
C ALA A 291 18.83 13.17 -0.80
N ARG A 292 18.34 13.73 -1.91
CA ARG A 292 19.20 14.04 -3.07
C ARG A 292 20.01 15.32 -2.85
N THR A 293 19.41 16.28 -2.13
CA THR A 293 20.01 17.54 -1.74
C THR A 293 19.61 17.88 -0.30
N GLU A 294 20.26 18.88 0.31
CA GLU A 294 19.82 19.43 1.61
C GLU A 294 18.37 19.96 1.53
N ASP A 295 18.00 20.59 0.41
CA ASP A 295 16.66 21.16 0.20
C ASP A 295 15.56 20.09 0.12
N ASP A 296 15.91 18.84 -0.21
CA ASP A 296 14.97 17.71 -0.21
C ASP A 296 14.62 17.22 1.21
N VAL A 297 15.36 17.67 2.24
CA VAL A 297 15.05 17.43 3.65
C VAL A 297 14.04 18.48 4.13
N TYR A 298 12.80 18.36 3.64
CA TYR A 298 11.73 19.35 3.83
C TYR A 298 11.30 19.61 5.28
N ASP A 299 11.73 18.78 6.22
CA ASP A 299 11.40 18.84 7.65
C ASP A 299 12.64 19.03 8.54
N LEU A 300 13.71 19.64 8.00
CA LEU A 300 15.01 19.79 8.69
C LEU A 300 14.88 20.35 10.11
N GLY A 301 14.09 21.41 10.33
CA GLY A 301 13.91 21.98 11.67
C GLY A 301 13.28 21.02 12.68
N VAL A 302 12.40 20.10 12.23
CA VAL A 302 11.84 19.05 13.10
C VAL A 302 12.92 18.01 13.44
N LEU A 303 13.78 17.67 12.49
CA LEU A 303 14.87 16.72 12.68
C LEU A 303 15.93 17.24 13.65
N GLU A 304 16.29 18.52 13.54
CA GLU A 304 17.20 19.21 14.45
C GLU A 304 16.62 19.21 15.87
N LEU A 305 15.35 19.61 16.02
CA LEU A 305 14.66 19.59 17.32
C LEU A 305 14.59 18.20 17.93
N LEU A 306 14.34 17.16 17.12
CA LEU A 306 14.32 15.78 17.58
C LEU A 306 15.71 15.32 18.05
N GLY A 307 16.76 15.64 17.30
CA GLY A 307 18.14 15.30 17.68
C GLY A 307 18.57 15.98 18.98
N ASP A 308 18.28 17.27 19.11
CA ASP A 308 18.66 18.07 20.28
C ASP A 308 17.86 17.68 21.53
N ALA A 309 16.58 17.38 21.38
CA ALA A 309 15.72 16.98 22.51
C ALA A 309 16.00 15.56 23.00
N HIS A 310 16.65 14.72 22.20
CA HIS A 310 16.74 13.28 22.47
C HIS A 310 18.17 12.74 22.32
N PRO A 311 18.98 12.74 23.41
CA PRO A 311 20.33 12.18 23.41
C PRO A 311 20.43 10.69 23.06
N TRP A 312 19.31 9.96 23.14
CA TRP A 312 19.21 8.55 22.77
C TRP A 312 18.99 8.33 21.26
N LEU A 313 18.75 9.39 20.49
CA LEU A 313 18.53 9.38 19.06
C LEU A 313 19.75 9.98 18.34
N ARG A 314 20.39 9.18 17.49
CA ARG A 314 21.44 9.67 16.59
C ARG A 314 20.85 9.92 15.21
N VAL A 315 20.81 11.18 14.76
CA VAL A 315 20.35 11.55 13.41
C VAL A 315 21.55 11.66 12.47
N VAL A 316 21.49 11.01 11.32
CA VAL A 316 22.54 11.01 10.29
C VAL A 316 21.92 11.33 8.94
N GLY A 317 22.32 12.45 8.36
CA GLY A 317 21.99 12.77 6.96
C GLY A 317 22.90 12.03 6.01
N ALA A 318 22.33 11.23 5.11
CA ALA A 318 23.02 10.64 3.97
C ALA A 318 22.75 11.50 2.74
N LEU A 319 23.45 12.65 2.69
CA LEU A 319 23.30 13.66 1.65
C LEU A 319 24.56 13.71 0.77
N PRO A 320 24.43 13.76 -0.57
CA PRO A 320 25.55 14.03 -1.46
C PRO A 320 26.24 15.36 -1.11
N ALA A 321 27.52 15.49 -1.48
CA ALA A 321 28.17 16.81 -1.43
C ALA A 321 27.41 17.80 -2.34
N ARG A 322 27.38 19.09 -1.98
CA ARG A 322 26.62 20.14 -2.69
C ARG A 322 26.88 20.23 -4.20
N ASP A 323 28.02 19.73 -4.68
CA ASP A 323 28.42 19.73 -6.10
C ASP A 323 28.46 18.32 -6.73
N SER A 324 27.95 17.29 -6.05
CA SER A 324 27.90 15.92 -6.57
C SER A 324 26.77 15.74 -7.60
N PRO A 325 26.93 14.87 -8.62
CA PRO A 325 25.84 14.49 -9.52
C PRO A 325 24.66 13.83 -8.76
N PRO A 326 23.41 13.95 -9.26
CA PRO A 326 22.20 13.40 -8.59
C PRO A 326 22.22 11.88 -8.31
N HIS A 327 23.04 11.10 -9.02
CA HIS A 327 23.21 9.65 -8.79
C HIS A 327 23.99 9.32 -7.49
N ASP A 328 24.49 10.31 -6.77
CA ASP A 328 25.26 10.10 -5.53
C ASP A 328 24.35 9.91 -4.29
N ALA A 329 23.04 10.17 -4.37
CA ALA A 329 22.13 10.07 -3.22
C ALA A 329 22.01 8.64 -2.68
N ASP A 330 21.65 7.70 -3.56
CA ASP A 330 21.56 6.28 -3.21
C ASP A 330 22.93 5.74 -2.78
N ALA A 331 24.00 6.14 -3.48
CA ALA A 331 25.36 5.75 -3.11
C ALA A 331 25.75 6.29 -1.72
N THR A 332 25.37 7.51 -1.36
CA THR A 332 25.62 8.10 -0.05
C THR A 332 24.85 7.37 1.04
N LEU A 333 23.56 7.11 0.81
CA LEU A 333 22.74 6.30 1.73
C LEU A 333 23.37 4.93 1.97
N LEU A 334 23.81 4.27 0.90
CA LEU A 334 24.46 2.97 1.01
C LEU A 334 25.79 3.05 1.75
N ARG A 335 26.60 4.09 1.55
CA ARG A 335 27.85 4.29 2.31
C ARG A 335 27.58 4.42 3.81
N GLU A 336 26.62 5.25 4.20
CA GLU A 336 26.26 5.42 5.62
C GLU A 336 25.62 4.15 6.21
N LEU A 337 24.78 3.45 5.44
CA LEU A 337 24.24 2.16 5.83
C LEU A 337 25.34 1.12 6.03
N THR A 338 26.31 1.00 5.10
CA THR A 338 27.45 0.10 5.23
C THR A 338 28.32 0.46 6.43
N ARG A 339 28.54 1.75 6.69
CA ARG A 339 29.30 2.21 7.87
C ARG A 339 28.61 1.81 9.17
N TYR A 340 27.30 2.03 9.26
CA TYR A 340 26.49 1.60 10.39
C TYR A 340 26.56 0.08 10.56
N ALA A 341 26.22 -0.65 9.51
CA ALA A 341 26.14 -2.11 9.50
C ALA A 341 27.49 -2.78 9.84
N THR A 342 28.59 -2.23 9.34
CA THR A 342 29.95 -2.67 9.70
C THR A 342 30.22 -2.47 11.18
N ALA A 343 29.89 -1.30 11.74
CA ALA A 343 30.08 -1.03 13.17
C ALA A 343 29.24 -1.97 14.05
N GLN A 344 28.02 -2.31 13.64
CA GLN A 344 27.17 -3.27 14.34
C GLN A 344 27.71 -4.70 14.24
N SER A 345 28.21 -5.12 13.07
CA SER A 345 28.80 -6.45 12.86
C SER A 345 30.01 -6.75 13.76
N LEU A 346 30.72 -5.70 14.20
CA LEU A 346 31.86 -5.83 15.13
C LEU A 346 31.42 -5.99 16.58
N ARG A 347 30.16 -5.67 16.92
CA ARG A 347 29.64 -5.65 18.28
C ARG A 347 28.62 -6.76 18.55
N HIS A 348 27.95 -7.24 17.51
CA HIS A 348 26.79 -8.12 17.63
C HIS A 348 26.87 -9.30 16.68
N ALA A 349 26.44 -10.48 17.16
CA ALA A 349 26.16 -11.61 16.28
C ALA A 349 24.92 -11.29 15.40
N PRO A 350 24.78 -11.87 14.18
CA PRO A 350 23.64 -11.57 13.29
C PRO A 350 22.25 -11.72 13.93
N ALA A 351 22.09 -12.65 14.88
CA ALA A 351 20.83 -12.86 15.60
C ALA A 351 20.49 -11.73 16.60
N GLU A 352 21.48 -10.94 17.01
CA GLU A 352 21.39 -9.84 17.98
C GLU A 352 21.36 -8.47 17.30
N TRP A 353 21.26 -8.45 15.96
CA TRP A 353 21.21 -7.20 15.23
C TRP A 353 19.95 -6.37 15.56
N PRO A 354 20.08 -5.04 15.48
CA PRO A 354 18.96 -4.13 15.67
C PRO A 354 17.84 -4.44 14.68
N HIS A 355 16.59 -4.21 15.09
CA HIS A 355 15.50 -4.16 14.11
C HIS A 355 15.66 -2.91 13.24
N VAL A 356 15.47 -3.09 11.94
CA VAL A 356 15.61 -2.05 10.92
C VAL A 356 14.24 -1.71 10.36
N TYR A 357 13.86 -0.44 10.41
CA TYR A 357 12.62 0.08 9.87
C TYR A 357 12.93 0.97 8.67
N VAL A 358 12.42 0.63 7.49
CA VAL A 358 12.75 1.31 6.24
C VAL A 358 11.48 1.86 5.60
N SER A 359 11.49 3.15 5.23
CA SER A 359 10.37 3.77 4.52
C SER A 359 10.86 4.81 3.51
N GLY A 360 10.35 4.74 2.28
CA GLY A 360 10.72 5.65 1.20
C GLY A 360 10.36 5.11 -0.18
N PRO A 361 10.99 5.63 -1.26
CA PRO A 361 10.78 5.13 -2.62
C PRO A 361 11.06 3.62 -2.71
N PRO A 362 10.27 2.84 -3.50
CA PRO A 362 10.44 1.38 -3.60
C PRO A 362 11.87 0.93 -3.88
N VAL A 363 12.53 1.58 -4.86
CA VAL A 363 13.91 1.28 -5.24
C VAL A 363 14.87 1.45 -4.06
N MET A 364 14.66 2.47 -3.23
CA MET A 364 15.47 2.70 -2.03
C MET A 364 15.28 1.55 -1.03
N VAL A 365 14.04 1.15 -0.75
CA VAL A 365 13.74 0.10 0.21
C VAL A 365 14.36 -1.23 -0.25
N GLU A 366 14.14 -1.63 -1.51
CA GLU A 366 14.71 -2.85 -2.09
C GLU A 366 16.24 -2.85 -2.06
N THR A 367 16.84 -1.68 -2.30
CA THR A 367 18.30 -1.50 -2.26
C THR A 367 18.85 -1.65 -0.84
N VAL A 368 18.19 -1.06 0.17
CA VAL A 368 18.55 -1.22 1.60
C VAL A 368 18.42 -2.68 2.04
N GLU A 369 17.31 -3.34 1.71
CA GLU A 369 17.09 -4.76 2.01
C GLU A 369 18.17 -5.65 1.41
N THR A 370 18.44 -5.47 0.12
CA THR A 370 19.44 -6.26 -0.61
C THR A 370 20.82 -6.12 0.03
N GLN A 371 21.21 -4.90 0.40
CA GLN A 371 22.52 -4.63 1.02
C GLN A 371 22.65 -5.25 2.40
N LEU A 372 21.61 -5.13 3.25
CA LEU A 372 21.59 -5.75 4.59
C LEU A 372 21.64 -7.28 4.51
N ALA A 373 20.94 -7.87 3.55
CA ALA A 373 20.95 -9.31 3.32
C ALA A 373 22.31 -9.81 2.79
N MET A 374 22.86 -9.16 1.76
CA MET A 374 24.08 -9.62 1.09
C MET A 374 25.35 -9.43 1.94
N LEU A 375 25.55 -8.24 2.52
CA LEU A 375 26.80 -7.90 3.18
C LEU A 375 26.89 -8.44 4.61
N HIS A 376 25.75 -8.63 5.27
CA HIS A 376 25.73 -8.84 6.71
C HIS A 376 24.86 -10.01 7.18
N ARG A 377 24.24 -10.74 6.25
CA ARG A 377 23.42 -11.94 6.53
C ARG A 377 22.32 -11.66 7.57
N LEU A 378 21.74 -10.46 7.52
CA LEU A 378 20.68 -10.08 8.44
C LEU A 378 19.45 -10.98 8.22
N PRO A 379 18.86 -11.54 9.28
CA PRO A 379 17.62 -12.29 9.15
C PRO A 379 16.48 -11.42 8.55
N PRO A 380 15.69 -11.93 7.59
CA PRO A 380 14.63 -11.14 6.94
C PRO A 380 13.59 -10.56 7.91
N ASP A 381 13.33 -11.24 9.03
CA ASP A 381 12.40 -10.80 10.10
C ASP A 381 12.92 -9.61 10.93
N ARG A 382 14.17 -9.18 10.71
CA ARG A 382 14.74 -7.97 11.32
C ARG A 382 14.51 -6.71 10.49
N VAL A 383 14.15 -6.83 9.20
CA VAL A 383 13.88 -5.68 8.33
C VAL A 383 12.38 -5.52 8.17
N HIS A 384 11.89 -4.33 8.48
CA HIS A 384 10.48 -3.99 8.51
C HIS A 384 10.18 -2.85 7.55
N HIS A 385 9.28 -3.10 6.61
CA HIS A 385 8.71 -2.08 5.74
C HIS A 385 7.32 -2.54 5.28
N ASP A 386 6.45 -1.60 4.92
CA ASP A 386 5.14 -1.93 4.35
C ASP A 386 5.29 -2.30 2.86
N PRO A 387 4.26 -2.92 2.25
CA PRO A 387 4.27 -3.24 0.83
C PRO A 387 4.63 -2.04 -0.05
N LEU A 388 5.53 -2.26 -1.01
CA LEU A 388 6.05 -1.20 -1.86
C LEU A 388 5.09 -0.85 -2.99
N VAL A 389 4.87 0.45 -3.16
CA VAL A 389 4.04 1.01 -4.21
C VAL A 389 4.92 1.44 -5.38
N HIS A 390 5.08 0.57 -6.37
CA HIS A 390 5.70 0.98 -7.63
C HIS A 390 4.72 1.86 -8.40
N HIS A 391 5.11 3.12 -8.60
CA HIS A 391 4.46 3.95 -9.61
C HIS A 391 4.81 3.36 -10.96
N ASP A 392 3.80 2.86 -11.67
CA ASP A 392 3.91 2.38 -13.03
C ASP A 392 4.61 3.47 -13.86
N THR A 393 5.79 3.18 -14.40
CA THR A 393 6.66 4.17 -15.09
C THR A 393 6.13 4.60 -16.45
N GLY A 394 4.83 4.42 -16.72
CA GLY A 394 4.19 4.78 -17.98
C GLY A 394 4.45 3.81 -19.14
N ASP A 395 5.32 2.82 -18.99
CA ASP A 395 5.50 1.78 -20.01
C ASP A 395 4.36 0.77 -19.91
N ARG A 396 3.29 1.09 -20.65
CA ARG A 396 2.25 0.13 -20.99
C ARG A 396 2.91 -1.00 -21.78
N PRO A 397 2.79 -2.27 -21.36
CA PRO A 397 3.35 -3.38 -22.14
C PRO A 397 2.73 -3.37 -23.54
N GLU A 398 3.57 -3.41 -24.57
CA GLU A 398 3.13 -3.37 -25.98
C GLU A 398 2.40 -4.66 -26.36
N THR A 399 2.65 -5.75 -25.63
CA THR A 399 2.09 -7.07 -25.92
C THR A 399 1.52 -7.78 -24.69
N ALA A 400 0.54 -8.65 -24.91
CA ALA A 400 -0.08 -9.48 -23.86
C ALA A 400 0.90 -10.47 -23.19
N ALA A 401 2.04 -10.78 -23.83
CA ALA A 401 3.09 -11.62 -23.24
C ALA A 401 3.94 -10.83 -22.23
N GLU A 402 4.22 -9.55 -22.52
CA GLU A 402 4.92 -8.65 -21.59
C GLU A 402 4.07 -8.37 -20.35
N TRP A 403 2.74 -8.30 -20.50
CA TRP A 403 1.80 -8.26 -19.36
C TRP A 403 1.97 -9.43 -18.38
N PHE A 404 2.36 -10.62 -18.84
CA PHE A 404 2.58 -11.80 -18.01
C PHE A 404 3.99 -11.89 -17.41
N LEU A 405 4.98 -11.39 -18.16
CA LEU A 405 6.39 -11.42 -17.76
C LEU A 405 6.73 -10.27 -16.80
N MET A 406 5.97 -9.17 -16.86
CA MET A 406 6.03 -8.13 -15.86
C MET A 406 5.41 -8.63 -14.56
N LYS A 407 6.26 -8.90 -13.56
CA LYS A 407 5.86 -8.96 -12.15
C LYS A 407 5.33 -7.56 -11.75
N ARG A 408 4.07 -7.27 -12.04
CA ARG A 408 3.41 -6.11 -11.43
C ARG A 408 3.16 -6.43 -9.96
N GLN A 409 3.90 -5.77 -9.09
CA GLN A 409 3.43 -5.58 -7.73
C GLN A 409 2.25 -4.62 -7.81
N VAL A 410 1.02 -5.11 -7.70
CA VAL A 410 -0.10 -4.19 -7.46
C VAL A 410 0.08 -3.72 -6.01
N PRO A 411 0.38 -2.44 -5.77
CA PRO A 411 0.92 -2.00 -4.49
C PRO A 411 0.11 -2.31 -3.23
N TRP A 412 -1.22 -2.38 -3.37
CA TRP A 412 -2.15 -2.71 -2.29
C TRP A 412 -2.56 -4.19 -2.28
N ILE A 413 -2.07 -4.99 -3.22
CA ILE A 413 -2.24 -6.45 -3.28
C ILE A 413 -0.99 -7.09 -2.68
N ARG A 414 -0.86 -7.01 -1.36
CA ARG A 414 -0.07 -7.99 -0.61
C ARG A 414 -0.83 -8.35 0.67
N PRO A 415 -1.31 -9.59 0.82
CA PRO A 415 -1.69 -10.10 2.14
C PRO A 415 -0.45 -10.24 3.02
N ARG A 416 -0.66 -10.19 4.34
CA ARG A 416 0.33 -10.56 5.35
C ARG A 416 0.88 -11.97 5.04
N PRO A 417 2.18 -12.24 5.29
CA PRO A 417 2.64 -13.62 5.39
C PRO A 417 1.93 -14.39 6.50
#